data_AF-A0A429IAN1-F1
#
_entry.id   AF-A0A429IAN1-F1
#
_cell.length_a   1.000
_cell.length_b   1.000
_cell.length_c   1.000
_cell.angle_alpha   90.00
_cell.angle_beta   90.00
_cell.angle_gamma   90.00
#
_symmetry.space_group_name_H-M   'P 1'
#
loop_
_entity.id
_entity.type
_entity.pdbx_description
1 polymer ?
#
loop_
_entity_poly.entity_id
_entity_poly.type
_entity_poly.pdbx_seq_one_letter_code
_entity_poly.pdbx_strand_id
1 'polypeptide(L)'
;MQRRARTLAGVLAVAGLAAATPWTAQAAPPGPKTVTATLFERPFAQVARACTDQLGPAGYGYVEVSPATEHIQGGQWWTSYQPVSYRIAGRLGDRAAFAKMVETCHAAGVRVIADAVINHMAAGSGTGTGGTAYTKYGYPGLYGDRDFHACRKDISDYTDRGDVQNCELVGLADLDTGSDHVRTAIAGYLDDLRSLGVDGFRVDAAKHMAAADLAAVKGRMKDPGFWVQEAVYGDGEAVRPEEYTGTGDVDEFRYGTHLKAAFQSGSLAQLKSIADGKLDGGHARTFVDNWDTERNGSTLTYKDGAAHLLANVFMLASPYGSPNVHSGYAWTDKDAGPPTGTDGWTGLHARREITAMVGFRNAVGSAPLTDWWDNGGDAIAFARDGKGFVALNNGDAALERTFATSLPAGTYCDLLRAAPDACDGHTATVGDDGTARLTVPAKGAVALRVGG
;
A
#
# COMPACT_ATOMS: atom_id res chain seq x y z
N MET A 1 54.99 -6.01 65.76
CA MET A 1 55.64 -5.71 64.46
C MET A 1 54.67 -6.05 63.35
N GLN A 2 54.14 -5.01 62.68
CA GLN A 2 53.15 -5.11 61.61
C GLN A 2 53.69 -5.92 60.41
N ARG A 3 52.97 -6.95 59.98
CA ARG A 3 53.18 -7.57 58.66
C ARG A 3 51.95 -7.32 57.80
N ARG A 4 52.17 -6.51 56.78
CA ARG A 4 51.22 -6.10 55.74
C ARG A 4 50.86 -7.30 54.86
N ALA A 5 49.56 -7.55 54.69
CA ALA A 5 49.03 -8.38 53.62
C ALA A 5 49.10 -7.62 52.30
N ARG A 6 49.65 -8.24 51.25
CA ARG A 6 49.61 -7.73 49.87
C ARG A 6 48.48 -8.46 49.15
N THR A 7 47.43 -7.72 48.79
CA THR A 7 46.33 -8.18 47.93
C THR A 7 46.75 -8.02 46.48
N LEU A 8 46.69 -9.09 45.68
CA LEU A 8 46.83 -9.03 44.22
C LEU A 8 45.58 -8.37 43.63
N ALA A 9 45.76 -7.31 42.85
CA ALA A 9 44.73 -6.72 42.01
C ALA A 9 44.66 -7.49 40.68
N GLY A 10 43.54 -8.18 40.44
CA GLY A 10 43.20 -8.74 39.14
C GLY A 10 42.59 -7.66 38.24
N VAL A 11 43.20 -7.44 37.08
CA VAL A 11 42.67 -6.58 36.03
C VAL A 11 41.60 -7.36 35.26
N LEU A 12 40.34 -7.01 35.45
CA LEU A 12 39.24 -7.45 34.57
C LEU A 12 39.24 -6.57 33.32
N ALA A 13 39.58 -7.17 32.17
CA ALA A 13 39.35 -6.57 30.86
C ALA A 13 37.84 -6.65 30.55
N VAL A 14 37.17 -5.50 30.55
CA VAL A 14 35.79 -5.38 30.06
C VAL A 14 35.85 -5.31 28.54
N ALA A 15 35.50 -6.43 27.88
CA ALA A 15 35.23 -6.43 26.45
C ALA A 15 33.99 -5.58 26.19
N GLY A 16 34.14 -4.52 25.38
CA GLY A 16 33.06 -3.64 24.99
C GLY A 16 32.02 -4.40 24.16
N LEU A 17 30.84 -4.62 24.74
CA LEU A 17 29.63 -4.92 24.00
C LEU A 17 29.27 -3.68 23.18
N ALA A 18 29.42 -3.76 21.86
CA ALA A 18 28.79 -2.82 20.95
C ALA A 18 27.27 -2.96 21.13
N ALA A 19 26.67 -2.02 21.85
CA ALA A 19 25.23 -1.90 21.96
C ALA A 19 24.70 -1.54 20.56
N ALA A 20 24.02 -2.48 19.91
CA ALA A 20 23.18 -2.18 18.76
C ALA A 20 22.12 -1.19 19.23
N THR A 21 22.21 0.06 18.77
CA THR A 21 21.14 1.04 18.96
C THR A 21 19.89 0.48 18.29
N PRO A 22 18.76 0.32 19.00
CA PRO A 22 17.51 -0.08 18.35
C PRO A 22 17.20 0.96 17.29
N TRP A 23 17.08 0.51 16.03
CA TRP A 23 16.55 1.34 14.97
C TRP A 23 15.15 1.79 15.37
N THR A 24 14.96 3.10 15.47
CA THR A 24 13.62 3.69 15.50
C THR A 24 12.99 3.39 14.14
N ALA A 25 11.96 2.55 14.13
CA ALA A 25 11.16 2.32 12.94
C ALA A 25 10.63 3.67 12.43
N GLN A 26 11.00 4.04 11.20
CA GLN A 26 10.27 5.07 10.46
C GLN A 26 9.05 4.40 9.83
N ALA A 27 7.97 4.35 10.61
CA ALA A 27 6.61 4.04 10.19
C ALA A 27 5.80 5.35 10.16
N ALA A 28 4.87 5.44 9.22
CA ALA A 28 4.31 6.64 8.58
C ALA A 28 5.22 7.28 7.50
N PRO A 29 4.70 7.50 6.27
CA PRO A 29 5.46 8.11 5.19
C PRO A 29 5.96 9.51 5.59
N PRO A 30 7.26 9.86 5.39
CA PRO A 30 7.77 11.14 5.85
C PRO A 30 7.17 12.32 5.05
N GLY A 31 6.15 12.99 5.56
CA GLY A 31 5.59 14.21 4.97
C GLY A 31 4.11 14.41 5.28
N PRO A 32 3.53 15.59 4.99
CA PRO A 32 2.12 15.86 5.26
C PRO A 32 1.17 15.11 4.32
N LYS A 33 1.65 14.59 3.19
CA LYS A 33 0.85 13.88 2.17
C LYS A 33 1.00 12.37 2.33
N THR A 34 -0.04 11.70 2.81
CA THR A 34 0.02 10.27 3.17
C THR A 34 -0.59 9.33 2.13
N VAL A 35 -1.23 9.86 1.08
CA VAL A 35 -1.95 9.02 0.10
C VAL A 35 -1.00 8.48 -0.95
N THR A 36 -1.09 7.17 -1.19
CA THR A 36 -0.41 6.45 -2.27
C THR A 36 -1.36 6.20 -3.44
N ALA A 37 -0.86 6.22 -4.67
CA ALA A 37 -1.53 5.63 -5.82
C ALA A 37 -0.71 4.45 -6.35
N THR A 38 -1.24 3.23 -6.32
CA THR A 38 -0.65 2.10 -7.04
C THR A 38 -1.06 2.18 -8.50
N LEU A 39 -0.10 2.40 -9.40
CA LEU A 39 -0.32 2.37 -10.85
C LEU A 39 0.09 1.01 -11.40
N PHE A 40 -0.75 0.01 -11.11
CA PHE A 40 -0.50 -1.39 -11.39
C PHE A 40 -0.27 -1.64 -12.89
N GLU A 41 0.84 -2.31 -13.22
CA GLU A 41 1.28 -2.68 -14.57
C GLU A 41 1.46 -1.51 -15.55
N ARG A 42 1.48 -0.27 -15.06
CA ARG A 42 1.61 0.91 -15.91
C ARG A 42 3.07 1.09 -16.34
N PRO A 43 3.36 1.26 -17.65
CA PRO A 43 4.73 1.51 -18.12
C PRO A 43 5.35 2.76 -17.48
N PHE A 44 6.66 2.74 -17.18
CA PHE A 44 7.33 3.80 -16.41
C PHE A 44 7.16 5.20 -17.04
N ALA A 45 7.19 5.29 -18.37
CA ALA A 45 6.95 6.55 -19.08
C ALA A 45 5.52 7.10 -18.89
N GLN A 46 4.52 6.23 -18.70
CA GLN A 46 3.15 6.63 -18.39
C GLN A 46 3.00 7.03 -16.92
N VAL A 47 3.70 6.35 -16.00
CA VAL A 47 3.76 6.74 -14.58
C VAL A 47 4.37 8.14 -14.45
N ALA A 48 5.47 8.43 -15.15
CA ALA A 48 6.13 9.74 -15.15
C ALA A 48 5.15 10.88 -15.56
N ARG A 49 4.34 10.64 -16.60
CA ARG A 49 3.29 11.58 -17.02
C ARG A 49 2.20 11.73 -15.97
N ALA A 50 1.69 10.63 -15.42
CA ALA A 50 0.70 10.66 -14.35
C ALA A 50 1.20 11.43 -13.13
N CYS A 51 2.47 11.31 -12.76
CA CYS A 51 3.06 12.11 -11.68
C CYS A 51 2.94 13.62 -11.92
N THR A 52 3.28 14.08 -13.12
CA THR A 52 3.25 15.52 -13.47
C THR A 52 1.83 16.04 -13.65
N ASP A 53 1.01 15.28 -14.38
CA ASP A 53 -0.28 15.78 -14.87
C ASP A 53 -1.42 15.55 -13.86
N GLN A 54 -1.28 14.57 -12.96
CA GLN A 54 -2.38 14.08 -12.13
C GLN A 54 -1.99 13.98 -10.65
N LEU A 55 -0.98 13.19 -10.31
CA LEU A 55 -0.69 12.83 -8.92
C LEU A 55 -0.12 14.02 -8.12
N GLY A 56 0.88 14.72 -8.68
CA GLY A 56 1.49 15.89 -8.06
C GLY A 56 0.47 17.01 -7.80
N PRO A 57 -0.26 17.47 -8.83
CA PRO A 57 -1.31 18.48 -8.68
C PRO A 57 -2.43 18.09 -7.71
N ALA A 58 -2.86 16.82 -7.70
CA ALA A 58 -3.89 16.33 -6.77
C ALA A 58 -3.38 16.21 -5.32
N GLY A 59 -2.06 16.20 -5.12
CA GLY A 59 -1.45 16.14 -3.80
C GLY A 59 -1.24 14.73 -3.26
N TYR A 60 -1.09 13.72 -4.12
CA TYR A 60 -0.58 12.42 -3.68
C TYR A 60 0.83 12.57 -3.10
N GLY A 61 1.14 11.78 -2.08
CA GLY A 61 2.50 11.72 -1.53
C GLY A 61 3.39 10.73 -2.29
N TYR A 62 2.77 9.64 -2.78
CA TYR A 62 3.50 8.49 -3.29
C TYR A 62 2.82 7.90 -4.53
N VAL A 63 3.63 7.32 -5.41
CA VAL A 63 3.22 6.38 -6.44
C VAL A 63 3.90 5.04 -6.21
N GLU A 64 3.14 3.96 -6.23
CA GLU A 64 3.68 2.60 -6.26
C GLU A 64 3.64 2.04 -7.69
N VAL A 65 4.74 1.41 -8.09
CA VAL A 65 4.90 0.78 -9.40
C VAL A 65 5.11 -0.73 -9.27
N SER A 66 4.57 -1.47 -10.23
CA SER A 66 4.75 -2.92 -10.34
C SER A 66 6.24 -3.32 -10.49
N PRO A 67 6.58 -4.61 -10.24
CA PRO A 67 7.97 -5.06 -10.21
C PRO A 67 8.76 -4.67 -11.47
N ALA A 68 9.92 -4.04 -11.26
CA ALA A 68 10.79 -3.59 -12.35
C ALA A 68 11.77 -4.67 -12.84
N THR A 69 11.90 -5.75 -12.06
CA THR A 69 12.84 -6.85 -12.27
C THR A 69 12.58 -7.59 -13.58
N GLU A 70 13.64 -8.14 -14.15
CA GLU A 70 13.54 -9.16 -15.19
C GLU A 70 12.72 -10.32 -14.64
N HIS A 71 11.69 -10.70 -15.41
CA HIS A 71 10.75 -11.71 -15.00
C HIS A 71 10.50 -12.70 -16.15
N ILE A 72 9.72 -13.75 -15.92
CA ILE A 72 9.40 -14.72 -16.97
C ILE A 72 8.63 -14.07 -18.13
N GLN A 73 8.75 -14.63 -19.32
CA GLN A 73 7.92 -14.23 -20.46
C GLN A 73 6.47 -14.71 -20.29
N GLY A 74 5.53 -13.95 -20.86
CA GLY A 74 4.11 -14.31 -20.90
C GLY A 74 3.23 -13.07 -20.99
N GLY A 75 1.96 -13.24 -21.37
CA GLY A 75 1.02 -12.11 -21.47
C GLY A 75 0.47 -11.70 -20.10
N GLN A 76 0.38 -12.64 -19.17
CA GLN A 76 -0.31 -12.52 -17.89
C GLN A 76 0.39 -11.54 -16.94
N TRP A 77 -0.38 -10.87 -16.10
CA TRP A 77 0.14 -9.88 -15.14
C TRP A 77 1.05 -10.52 -14.09
N TRP A 78 0.68 -11.70 -13.59
CA TRP A 78 1.42 -12.39 -12.54
C TRP A 78 2.82 -12.84 -12.97
N THR A 79 3.13 -12.79 -14.27
CA THR A 79 4.51 -13.04 -14.73
C THR A 79 5.50 -12.02 -14.18
N SER A 80 5.08 -10.78 -13.91
CA SER A 80 5.90 -9.75 -13.25
C SER A 80 6.35 -10.15 -11.85
N TYR A 81 5.62 -11.08 -11.22
CA TYR A 81 5.89 -11.62 -9.89
C TYR A 81 6.68 -12.93 -9.94
N GLN A 82 7.32 -13.25 -11.06
CA GLN A 82 8.23 -14.39 -11.18
C GLN A 82 9.61 -13.92 -11.65
N PRO A 83 10.46 -13.41 -10.72
CA PRO A 83 11.76 -12.86 -11.07
C PRO A 83 12.69 -13.93 -11.64
N VAL A 84 13.47 -13.52 -12.63
CA VAL A 84 14.54 -14.32 -13.23
C VAL A 84 15.90 -13.74 -12.88
N SER A 85 16.02 -12.42 -12.81
CA SER A 85 17.18 -11.71 -12.28
C SER A 85 16.76 -10.35 -11.71
N TYR A 86 17.66 -9.69 -11.00
CA TYR A 86 17.43 -8.34 -10.46
C TYR A 86 17.72 -7.22 -11.47
N ARG A 87 17.95 -7.53 -12.75
CA ARG A 87 18.10 -6.50 -13.79
C ARG A 87 16.77 -5.77 -13.97
N ILE A 88 16.78 -4.46 -14.18
CA ILE A 88 15.59 -3.72 -14.60
C ILE A 88 15.36 -3.96 -16.10
N ALA A 89 14.55 -4.96 -16.40
CA ALA A 89 14.29 -5.42 -17.76
C ALA A 89 12.90 -6.08 -17.89
N GLY A 90 11.93 -5.61 -17.09
CA GLY A 90 10.53 -6.05 -17.19
C GLY A 90 9.78 -5.43 -18.36
N ARG A 91 8.49 -5.78 -18.50
CA ARG A 91 7.62 -5.27 -19.57
C ARG A 91 7.34 -3.76 -19.53
N LEU A 92 7.64 -3.10 -18.40
CA LEU A 92 7.24 -1.73 -18.10
C LEU A 92 8.22 -0.67 -18.62
N GLY A 93 9.41 -1.09 -19.02
CA GLY A 93 10.49 -0.23 -19.50
C GLY A 93 11.85 -0.70 -19.01
N ASP A 94 12.90 -0.13 -19.59
CA ASP A 94 14.27 -0.41 -19.19
C ASP A 94 14.70 0.44 -17.97
N ARG A 95 15.94 0.22 -17.51
CA ARG A 95 16.56 0.96 -16.41
C ARG A 95 16.53 2.48 -16.61
N ALA A 96 16.74 2.97 -17.84
CA ALA A 96 16.76 4.39 -18.11
C ALA A 96 15.35 5.00 -18.00
N ALA A 97 14.32 4.29 -18.49
CA ALA A 97 12.93 4.67 -18.32
C ALA A 97 12.51 4.66 -16.85
N PHE A 98 12.95 3.67 -16.06
CA PHE A 98 12.70 3.63 -14.62
C PHE A 98 13.33 4.83 -13.89
N ALA A 99 14.62 5.09 -14.11
CA ALA A 99 15.31 6.22 -13.48
C ALA A 99 14.67 7.56 -13.84
N LYS A 100 14.32 7.76 -15.13
CA LYS A 100 13.64 8.97 -15.60
C LYS A 100 12.25 9.13 -14.97
N MET A 101 11.51 8.04 -14.77
CA MET A 101 10.23 8.09 -14.09
C MET A 101 10.40 8.56 -12.65
N VAL A 102 11.37 8.01 -11.92
CA VAL A 102 11.66 8.44 -10.54
C VAL A 102 11.98 9.93 -10.48
N GLU A 103 12.92 10.40 -11.31
CA GLU A 103 13.29 11.82 -11.40
C GLU A 103 12.08 12.71 -11.69
N THR A 104 11.24 12.31 -12.65
CA THR A 104 10.05 13.07 -13.04
C THR A 104 9.02 13.12 -11.91
N CYS A 105 8.80 12.01 -11.20
CA CYS A 105 7.88 11.98 -10.07
C CYS A 105 8.38 12.84 -8.91
N HIS A 106 9.67 12.80 -8.59
CA HIS A 106 10.27 13.67 -7.59
C HIS A 106 10.13 15.15 -7.94
N ALA A 107 10.34 15.52 -9.21
CA ALA A 107 10.13 16.90 -9.67
C ALA A 107 8.66 17.36 -9.53
N ALA A 108 7.70 16.43 -9.61
CA ALA A 108 6.28 16.67 -9.34
C ALA A 108 5.91 16.62 -7.84
N GLY A 109 6.88 16.39 -6.95
CA GLY A 109 6.67 16.27 -5.51
C GLY A 109 6.03 14.95 -5.07
N VAL A 110 6.15 13.90 -5.90
CA VAL A 110 5.61 12.55 -5.66
C VAL A 110 6.77 11.57 -5.46
N ARG A 111 6.77 10.87 -4.34
CA ARG A 111 7.77 9.83 -4.02
C ARG A 111 7.42 8.50 -4.68
N VAL A 112 8.40 7.62 -4.87
CA VAL A 112 8.24 6.35 -5.60
C VAL A 112 8.43 5.14 -4.69
N ILE A 113 7.47 4.23 -4.71
CA ILE A 113 7.53 2.90 -4.08
C ILE A 113 7.76 1.87 -5.18
N ALA A 114 8.80 1.06 -5.05
CA ALA A 114 9.01 -0.08 -5.92
C ALA A 114 8.41 -1.35 -5.29
N ASP A 115 7.60 -2.10 -6.04
CA ASP A 115 7.19 -3.45 -5.65
C ASP A 115 8.38 -4.42 -5.77
N ALA A 116 8.75 -5.04 -4.65
CA ALA A 116 9.96 -5.82 -4.48
C ALA A 116 9.63 -7.28 -4.18
N VAL A 117 9.82 -8.12 -5.19
CA VAL A 117 9.65 -9.57 -5.11
C VAL A 117 10.95 -10.21 -4.62
N ILE A 118 10.99 -10.52 -3.32
CA ILE A 118 12.21 -10.97 -2.64
C ILE A 118 12.05 -12.29 -1.86
N ASN A 119 10.84 -12.85 -1.80
CA ASN A 119 10.59 -14.17 -1.20
C ASN A 119 11.09 -15.32 -2.10
N HIS A 120 10.87 -15.21 -3.40
CA HIS A 120 10.99 -16.33 -4.32
C HIS A 120 11.56 -15.88 -5.67
N MET A 121 11.91 -16.88 -6.48
CA MET A 121 12.25 -16.72 -7.90
C MET A 121 11.26 -17.50 -8.78
N ALA A 122 11.32 -17.29 -10.09
CA ALA A 122 10.42 -17.90 -11.05
C ALA A 122 10.33 -19.43 -10.98
N ALA A 123 9.14 -19.99 -11.15
CA ALA A 123 8.99 -21.44 -11.33
C ALA A 123 9.45 -21.89 -12.74
N GLY A 124 9.60 -23.20 -12.94
CA GLY A 124 9.84 -23.76 -14.27
C GLY A 124 11.20 -23.41 -14.87
N SER A 125 11.29 -23.28 -16.20
CA SER A 125 12.53 -22.95 -16.90
C SER A 125 12.23 -22.18 -18.17
N GLY A 126 13.14 -21.31 -18.60
CA GLY A 126 12.99 -20.56 -19.84
C GLY A 126 13.98 -19.42 -19.97
N THR A 127 13.53 -18.35 -20.61
CA THR A 127 14.30 -17.11 -20.78
C THR A 127 13.48 -15.96 -20.22
N GLY A 128 14.10 -15.14 -19.38
CA GLY A 128 13.49 -13.93 -18.85
C GLY A 128 13.32 -12.84 -19.90
N THR A 129 12.54 -11.80 -19.57
CA THR A 129 12.31 -10.64 -20.43
C THR A 129 13.59 -9.84 -20.76
N GLY A 130 14.64 -9.99 -19.95
CA GLY A 130 15.97 -9.39 -20.13
C GLY A 130 16.99 -10.30 -20.82
N GLY A 131 16.55 -11.48 -21.29
CA GLY A 131 17.38 -12.45 -22.03
C GLY A 131 18.11 -13.48 -21.17
N THR A 132 17.93 -13.48 -19.85
CA THR A 132 18.60 -14.43 -18.95
C THR A 132 17.93 -15.80 -19.05
N ALA A 133 18.68 -16.84 -19.44
CA ALA A 133 18.22 -18.22 -19.37
C ALA A 133 18.21 -18.71 -17.91
N TYR A 134 17.19 -19.44 -17.50
CA TYR A 134 17.04 -19.94 -16.13
C TYR A 134 16.37 -21.32 -16.08
N THR A 135 16.59 -22.00 -14.97
CA THR A 135 15.82 -23.17 -14.53
C THR A 135 15.34 -22.93 -13.10
N LYS A 136 14.36 -23.71 -12.65
CA LYS A 136 13.93 -23.67 -11.25
C LYS A 136 15.14 -23.99 -10.37
N TYR A 137 15.40 -23.13 -9.40
CA TYR A 137 16.59 -23.16 -8.53
C TYR A 137 17.95 -22.87 -9.22
N GLY A 138 17.95 -22.42 -10.48
CA GLY A 138 19.15 -22.08 -11.25
C GLY A 138 18.99 -20.75 -11.97
N TYR A 139 19.52 -19.68 -11.37
CA TYR A 139 19.44 -18.30 -11.87
C TYR A 139 20.88 -17.77 -12.04
N PRO A 140 21.47 -17.91 -13.24
CA PRO A 140 22.90 -17.73 -13.46
C PRO A 140 23.43 -16.38 -12.96
N GLY A 141 24.53 -16.43 -12.19
CA GLY A 141 25.17 -15.24 -11.64
C GLY A 141 24.49 -14.65 -10.39
N LEU A 142 23.34 -15.21 -9.97
CA LEU A 142 22.59 -14.73 -8.80
C LEU A 142 22.40 -15.85 -7.76
N TYR A 143 21.67 -16.91 -8.12
CA TYR A 143 21.30 -18.00 -7.20
C TYR A 143 21.47 -19.39 -7.85
N GLY A 144 21.87 -20.36 -7.03
CA GLY A 144 21.84 -21.79 -7.35
C GLY A 144 21.06 -22.58 -6.29
N ASP A 145 20.98 -23.90 -6.46
CA ASP A 145 20.10 -24.77 -5.66
C ASP A 145 20.21 -24.60 -4.13
N ARG A 146 21.44 -24.36 -3.65
CA ARG A 146 21.75 -24.14 -2.23
C ARG A 146 21.16 -22.85 -1.62
N ASP A 147 20.72 -21.92 -2.45
CA ASP A 147 20.22 -20.60 -2.05
C ASP A 147 18.70 -20.61 -1.84
N PHE A 148 18.08 -21.79 -1.87
CA PHE A 148 16.64 -21.98 -1.73
C PHE A 148 16.33 -23.03 -0.66
N HIS A 149 15.18 -22.91 0.00
CA HIS A 149 14.77 -23.82 1.07
C HIS A 149 14.57 -25.27 0.62
N ALA A 150 14.84 -26.23 1.51
CA ALA A 150 14.74 -27.66 1.16
C ALA A 150 13.31 -28.16 0.90
N CYS A 151 12.27 -27.47 1.38
CA CYS A 151 10.89 -27.86 1.15
C CYS A 151 10.44 -27.46 -0.26
N ARG A 152 10.40 -28.43 -1.18
CA ARG A 152 10.07 -28.23 -2.61
C ARG A 152 8.63 -28.62 -2.96
N LYS A 153 7.69 -28.36 -2.06
CA LYS A 153 6.26 -28.64 -2.24
C LYS A 153 5.47 -27.34 -2.03
N ASP A 154 4.26 -27.31 -2.58
CA ASP A 154 3.35 -26.20 -2.33
C ASP A 154 2.99 -26.09 -0.85
N ILE A 155 2.87 -24.86 -0.37
CA ILE A 155 2.28 -24.55 0.94
C ILE A 155 0.88 -25.16 1.00
N SER A 156 0.61 -25.89 2.07
CA SER A 156 -0.62 -26.68 2.23
C SER A 156 -1.33 -26.44 3.57
N ASP A 157 -0.60 -25.94 4.58
CA ASP A 157 -1.13 -25.70 5.92
C ASP A 157 -0.71 -24.32 6.43
N TYR A 158 -1.63 -23.35 6.37
CA TYR A 158 -1.40 -22.00 6.88
C TYR A 158 -1.41 -21.90 8.42
N THR A 159 -1.70 -22.99 9.13
CA THR A 159 -1.56 -23.09 10.59
C THR A 159 -0.18 -23.61 11.01
N ASP A 160 0.66 -24.02 10.06
CA ASP A 160 2.06 -24.36 10.27
C ASP A 160 2.97 -23.26 9.71
N ARG A 161 3.63 -22.51 10.61
CA ARG A 161 4.60 -21.47 10.24
C ARG A 161 5.73 -22.01 9.37
N GLY A 162 6.20 -23.23 9.66
CA GLY A 162 7.28 -23.87 8.90
C GLY A 162 6.88 -24.10 7.45
N ASP A 163 5.64 -24.56 7.22
CA ASP A 163 5.08 -24.73 5.88
C ASP A 163 4.94 -23.37 5.19
N VAL A 164 4.35 -22.37 5.85
CA VAL A 164 4.13 -21.03 5.27
C VAL A 164 5.42 -20.31 4.85
N GLN A 165 6.50 -20.47 5.61
CA GLN A 165 7.71 -19.65 5.45
C GLN A 165 8.92 -20.37 4.84
N ASN A 166 8.82 -21.69 4.57
CA ASN A 166 9.94 -22.44 3.98
C ASN A 166 9.54 -23.34 2.81
N CYS A 167 8.25 -23.45 2.49
CA CYS A 167 7.74 -24.21 1.35
C CYS A 167 7.25 -23.26 0.26
N GLU A 168 6.92 -23.80 -0.91
CA GLU A 168 6.74 -23.00 -2.11
C GLU A 168 5.34 -22.39 -2.20
N LEU A 169 5.26 -21.06 -2.31
CA LEU A 169 4.02 -20.39 -2.67
C LEU A 169 3.68 -20.72 -4.13
N VAL A 170 2.67 -21.57 -4.37
CA VAL A 170 2.20 -21.99 -5.71
C VAL A 170 3.33 -22.43 -6.66
N GLY A 171 4.31 -23.16 -6.13
CA GLY A 171 5.42 -23.74 -6.88
C GLY A 171 6.54 -22.76 -7.23
N LEU A 172 6.51 -21.55 -6.69
CA LEU A 172 7.59 -20.56 -6.84
C LEU A 172 8.82 -20.99 -6.05
N ALA A 173 10.01 -20.79 -6.61
CA ALA A 173 11.25 -21.26 -6.00
C ALA A 173 11.59 -20.43 -4.76
N ASP A 174 11.35 -21.00 -3.57
CA ASP A 174 11.39 -20.31 -2.29
C ASP A 174 12.83 -20.07 -1.78
N LEU A 175 13.24 -18.79 -1.69
CA LEU A 175 14.61 -18.41 -1.33
C LEU A 175 14.87 -18.70 0.15
N ASP A 176 16.07 -19.20 0.47
CA ASP A 176 16.53 -19.30 1.85
C ASP A 176 16.91 -17.90 2.36
N THR A 177 15.91 -17.13 2.78
CA THR A 177 16.10 -15.77 3.30
C THR A 177 16.82 -15.74 4.65
N GLY A 178 17.11 -16.90 5.26
CA GLY A 178 18.01 -17.07 6.38
C GLY A 178 19.49 -16.98 6.00
N SER A 179 19.83 -17.27 4.74
CA SER A 179 21.21 -17.29 4.23
C SER A 179 21.85 -15.91 4.11
N ASP A 180 23.12 -15.79 4.53
CA ASP A 180 23.91 -14.57 4.39
C ASP A 180 24.08 -14.14 2.92
N HIS A 181 24.25 -15.12 2.02
CA HIS A 181 24.38 -14.88 0.58
C HIS A 181 23.09 -14.30 0.00
N VAL A 182 21.95 -14.92 0.30
CA VAL A 182 20.62 -14.49 -0.17
C VAL A 182 20.30 -13.10 0.36
N ARG A 183 20.45 -12.86 1.66
CA ARG A 183 20.20 -11.54 2.27
C ARG A 183 21.07 -10.45 1.66
N THR A 184 22.34 -10.76 1.36
CA THR A 184 23.27 -9.80 0.74
C THR A 184 22.89 -9.51 -0.71
N ALA A 185 22.49 -10.52 -1.47
CA ALA A 185 22.03 -10.34 -2.85
C ALA A 185 20.74 -9.50 -2.91
N ILE A 186 19.76 -9.79 -2.04
CA ILE A 186 18.53 -8.99 -1.93
C ILE A 186 18.86 -7.54 -1.54
N ALA A 187 19.65 -7.33 -0.49
CA ALA A 187 20.02 -5.98 -0.06
C ALA A 187 20.75 -5.20 -1.17
N GLY A 188 21.62 -5.87 -1.95
CA GLY A 188 22.28 -5.26 -3.10
C GLY A 188 21.33 -4.85 -4.22
N TYR A 189 20.30 -5.66 -4.49
CA TYR A 189 19.22 -5.30 -5.42
C TYR A 189 18.40 -4.10 -4.94
N LEU A 190 18.01 -4.10 -3.67
CA LEU A 190 17.25 -2.98 -3.10
C LEU A 190 18.09 -1.70 -3.06
N ASP A 191 19.37 -1.78 -2.69
CA ASP A 191 20.32 -0.64 -2.76
C ASP A 191 20.49 -0.13 -4.21
N ASP A 192 20.45 -1.00 -5.22
CA ASP A 192 20.49 -0.60 -6.62
C ASP A 192 19.26 0.23 -7.01
N LEU A 193 18.07 -0.18 -6.58
CA LEU A 193 16.85 0.62 -6.75
C LEU A 193 16.90 1.95 -6.00
N ARG A 194 17.40 1.96 -4.75
CA ARG A 194 17.64 3.20 -3.98
C ARG A 194 18.63 4.13 -4.70
N SER A 195 19.61 3.59 -5.41
CA SER A 195 20.58 4.40 -6.16
C SER A 195 19.96 5.16 -7.33
N LEU A 196 18.79 4.71 -7.82
CA LEU A 196 18.03 5.35 -8.90
C LEU A 196 17.03 6.39 -8.39
N GLY A 197 17.08 6.75 -7.12
CA GLY A 197 16.03 7.47 -6.42
C GLY A 197 15.19 6.44 -5.69
N VAL A 198 13.95 6.12 -6.06
CA VAL A 198 13.02 5.34 -5.19
C VAL A 198 12.93 5.99 -3.78
N ASP A 199 11.95 5.67 -2.99
CA ASP A 199 11.84 6.19 -1.62
C ASP A 199 11.59 5.08 -0.62
N GLY A 200 11.11 3.95 -1.12
CA GLY A 200 10.77 2.79 -0.33
C GLY A 200 10.30 1.63 -1.18
N PHE A 201 9.87 0.58 -0.49
CA PHE A 201 9.48 -0.68 -1.11
C PHE A 201 8.15 -1.16 -0.58
N ARG A 202 7.36 -1.73 -1.49
CA ARG A 202 6.32 -2.69 -1.14
C ARG A 202 6.95 -4.06 -1.21
N VAL A 203 7.06 -4.74 -0.09
CA VAL A 203 7.66 -6.08 -0.01
C VAL A 203 6.58 -7.11 -0.28
N ASP A 204 6.70 -7.76 -1.44
CA ASP A 204 5.83 -8.84 -1.88
C ASP A 204 5.97 -10.09 -1.01
N ALA A 205 4.85 -10.78 -0.79
CA ALA A 205 4.80 -12.05 -0.09
C ALA A 205 5.54 -12.03 1.27
N ALA A 206 5.52 -10.90 1.99
CA ALA A 206 6.24 -10.73 3.25
C ALA A 206 5.87 -11.80 4.29
N LYS A 207 4.60 -12.25 4.32
CA LYS A 207 4.14 -13.37 5.17
C LYS A 207 5.00 -14.63 5.04
N HIS A 208 5.51 -14.89 3.84
CA HIS A 208 6.25 -16.10 3.47
C HIS A 208 7.75 -16.01 3.81
N MET A 209 8.21 -14.87 4.34
CA MET A 209 9.56 -14.72 4.90
C MET A 209 9.46 -14.55 6.42
N ALA A 210 10.42 -15.06 7.18
CA ALA A 210 10.47 -14.76 8.60
C ALA A 210 10.69 -13.24 8.82
N ALA A 211 9.96 -12.63 9.75
CA ALA A 211 10.12 -11.20 10.06
C ALA A 211 11.57 -10.84 10.46
N ALA A 212 12.29 -11.76 11.10
CA ALA A 212 13.71 -11.60 11.43
C ALA A 212 14.61 -11.57 10.19
N ASP A 213 14.26 -12.31 9.13
CA ASP A 213 15.01 -12.35 7.88
C ASP A 213 14.82 -11.05 7.10
N LEU A 214 13.58 -10.54 7.04
CA LEU A 214 13.29 -9.22 6.50
C LEU A 214 14.02 -8.11 7.26
N ALA A 215 14.05 -8.17 8.60
CA ALA A 215 14.82 -7.24 9.42
C ALA A 215 16.32 -7.33 9.10
N ALA A 216 16.85 -8.53 8.86
CA ALA A 216 18.26 -8.74 8.51
C ALA A 216 18.60 -8.24 7.10
N VAL A 217 17.69 -8.39 6.12
CA VAL A 217 17.82 -7.79 4.78
C VAL A 217 17.84 -6.27 4.89
N LYS A 218 16.83 -5.69 5.56
CA LYS A 218 16.74 -4.24 5.80
C LYS A 218 17.99 -3.72 6.53
N GLY A 219 18.48 -4.50 7.49
CA GLY A 219 19.73 -4.35 8.24
C GLY A 219 20.99 -4.10 7.42
N ARG A 220 21.03 -4.68 6.20
CA ARG A 220 22.21 -4.65 5.32
C ARG A 220 22.20 -3.50 4.32
N MET A 221 21.04 -2.90 4.10
CA MET A 221 20.91 -1.79 3.18
C MET A 221 21.62 -0.55 3.71
N LYS A 222 22.13 0.28 2.81
CA LYS A 222 22.76 1.56 3.18
C LYS A 222 21.73 2.59 3.66
N ASP A 223 20.61 2.63 2.94
CA ASP A 223 19.45 3.45 3.25
C ASP A 223 18.19 2.68 2.84
N PRO A 224 17.51 2.02 3.78
CA PRO A 224 16.38 1.16 3.45
C PRO A 224 15.15 1.91 2.97
N GLY A 225 15.09 3.24 3.14
CA GLY A 225 13.87 4.01 2.90
C GLY A 225 12.70 3.52 3.77
N PHE A 226 11.49 3.77 3.30
CA PHE A 226 10.28 3.27 3.96
C PHE A 226 9.86 1.92 3.38
N TRP A 227 9.25 1.06 4.20
CA TRP A 227 8.77 -0.24 3.75
C TRP A 227 7.29 -0.35 4.05
N VAL A 228 6.56 -0.99 3.15
CA VAL A 228 5.23 -1.54 3.39
C VAL A 228 5.23 -3.01 2.98
N GLN A 229 4.61 -3.86 3.78
CA GLN A 229 4.80 -5.32 3.66
C GLN A 229 3.46 -6.00 3.42
N GLU A 230 3.44 -6.93 2.47
CA GLU A 230 2.27 -7.78 2.22
C GLU A 230 2.25 -8.97 3.20
N ALA A 231 1.47 -8.84 4.27
CA ALA A 231 1.23 -9.93 5.21
C ALA A 231 -0.27 -10.19 5.34
N VAL A 232 -0.84 -10.94 4.39
CA VAL A 232 -2.27 -11.31 4.40
C VAL A 232 -2.55 -12.24 5.58
N TYR A 233 -3.59 -11.98 6.37
CA TYR A 233 -3.98 -12.84 7.49
C TYR A 233 -5.38 -13.42 7.32
N GLY A 234 -5.48 -14.74 7.49
CA GLY A 234 -6.73 -15.48 7.70
C GLY A 234 -6.91 -15.89 9.16
N ASP A 235 -8.16 -16.08 9.59
CA ASP A 235 -8.46 -16.53 10.95
C ASP A 235 -7.81 -17.89 11.24
N GLY A 236 -6.99 -17.95 12.28
CA GLY A 236 -6.30 -19.17 12.70
C GLY A 236 -4.94 -19.40 12.04
N GLU A 237 -4.50 -18.53 11.13
CA GLU A 237 -3.17 -18.63 10.51
C GLU A 237 -2.05 -18.38 11.54
N ALA A 238 -0.92 -19.07 11.33
CA ALA A 238 0.22 -19.07 12.26
C ALA A 238 1.08 -17.81 12.20
N VAL A 239 1.05 -17.11 11.06
CA VAL A 239 1.85 -15.90 10.80
C VAL A 239 0.93 -14.69 10.80
N ARG A 240 1.28 -13.68 11.58
CA ARG A 240 0.43 -12.52 11.84
C ARG A 240 1.01 -11.22 11.26
N PRO A 241 0.18 -10.27 10.78
CA PRO A 241 0.63 -8.99 10.26
C PRO A 241 1.41 -8.17 11.29
N GLU A 242 1.06 -8.26 12.57
CA GLU A 242 1.69 -7.53 13.67
C GLU A 242 3.19 -7.82 13.79
N GLU A 243 3.65 -8.99 13.35
CA GLU A 243 5.06 -9.41 13.39
C GLU A 243 5.96 -8.53 12.51
N TYR A 244 5.40 -7.88 11.49
CA TYR A 244 6.12 -7.10 10.47
C TYR A 244 6.16 -5.61 10.78
N THR A 245 5.41 -5.15 11.79
CA THR A 245 5.32 -3.72 12.15
C THR A 245 6.64 -3.11 12.63
N GLY A 246 7.58 -3.94 13.11
CA GLY A 246 8.92 -3.51 13.50
C GLY A 246 9.82 -3.10 12.32
N THR A 247 9.49 -3.53 11.10
CA THR A 247 10.29 -3.30 9.88
C THR A 247 9.60 -2.42 8.85
N GLY A 248 8.36 -1.99 9.08
CA GLY A 248 7.64 -1.09 8.18
C GLY A 248 6.14 -1.12 8.43
N ASP A 249 5.42 -0.41 7.58
CA ASP A 249 3.96 -0.51 7.55
C ASP A 249 3.55 -1.86 6.94
N VAL A 250 2.28 -2.23 7.09
CA VAL A 250 1.74 -3.50 6.60
C VAL A 250 0.42 -3.26 5.89
N ASP A 251 0.22 -3.96 4.79
CA ASP A 251 -1.04 -3.96 4.06
C ASP A 251 -2.17 -4.58 4.92
N GLU A 252 -3.14 -3.76 5.30
CA GLU A 252 -4.24 -4.19 6.17
C GLU A 252 -5.39 -4.77 5.34
N PHE A 253 -5.22 -5.99 4.85
CA PHE A 253 -6.20 -6.70 4.00
C PHE A 253 -7.60 -6.79 4.62
N ARG A 254 -7.69 -6.85 5.96
CA ARG A 254 -8.97 -6.91 6.67
C ARG A 254 -9.78 -5.62 6.52
N TYR A 255 -9.14 -4.51 6.12
CA TYR A 255 -9.81 -3.25 5.84
C TYR A 255 -10.69 -3.37 4.58
N GLY A 256 -10.13 -3.88 3.47
CA GLY A 256 -10.85 -4.03 2.20
C GLY A 256 -12.00 -5.04 2.29
N THR A 257 -11.82 -6.17 3.00
CA THR A 257 -12.89 -7.15 3.21
C THR A 257 -14.01 -6.60 4.10
N HIS A 258 -13.67 -5.80 5.13
CA HIS A 258 -14.67 -5.13 5.96
C HIS A 258 -15.44 -4.06 5.18
N LEU A 259 -14.78 -3.27 4.32
CA LEU A 259 -15.47 -2.35 3.42
C LEU A 259 -16.46 -3.10 2.52
N LYS A 260 -16.03 -4.19 1.87
CA LYS A 260 -16.91 -5.01 1.05
C LYS A 260 -18.12 -5.50 1.82
N ALA A 261 -17.92 -6.05 3.02
CA ALA A 261 -18.99 -6.53 3.87
C ALA A 261 -20.01 -5.42 4.20
N ALA A 262 -19.56 -4.22 4.56
CA ALA A 262 -20.44 -3.11 4.86
C ALA A 262 -21.28 -2.66 3.64
N PHE A 263 -20.64 -2.53 2.46
CA PHE A 263 -21.30 -2.09 1.23
C PHE A 263 -22.23 -3.15 0.62
N GLN A 264 -21.97 -4.44 0.83
CA GLN A 264 -22.79 -5.54 0.29
C GLN A 264 -23.87 -6.05 1.26
N SER A 265 -23.64 -5.97 2.57
CA SER A 265 -24.65 -6.33 3.58
C SER A 265 -25.76 -5.28 3.73
N GLY A 266 -25.55 -4.08 3.19
CA GLY A 266 -26.51 -2.97 3.26
C GLY A 266 -26.47 -2.17 4.56
N SER A 267 -25.44 -2.35 5.41
CA SER A 267 -25.27 -1.56 6.63
C SER A 267 -23.89 -0.92 6.69
N LEU A 268 -23.80 0.31 6.16
CA LEU A 268 -22.63 1.18 6.26
C LEU A 268 -22.34 1.61 7.71
N ALA A 269 -23.28 1.44 8.64
CA ALA A 269 -23.08 1.73 10.06
C ALA A 269 -21.89 0.94 10.66
N GLN A 270 -21.58 -0.25 10.12
CA GLN A 270 -20.43 -1.07 10.50
C GLN A 270 -19.08 -0.35 10.30
N LEU A 271 -19.03 0.63 9.40
CA LEU A 271 -17.81 1.39 9.12
C LEU A 271 -17.37 2.29 10.30
N LYS A 272 -18.24 2.51 11.30
CA LYS A 272 -17.88 3.21 12.53
C LYS A 272 -16.72 2.52 13.27
N SER A 273 -16.69 1.20 13.24
CA SER A 273 -15.68 0.35 13.87
C SER A 273 -14.70 -0.23 12.84
N ILE A 274 -14.45 0.48 11.72
CA ILE A 274 -13.59 -0.03 10.65
C ILE A 274 -12.18 -0.43 11.14
N ALA A 275 -11.65 0.27 12.16
CA ALA A 275 -10.33 0.03 12.74
C ALA A 275 -10.28 -1.14 13.75
N ASP A 276 -11.43 -1.59 14.27
CA ASP A 276 -11.45 -2.57 15.34
C ASP A 276 -10.86 -3.91 14.89
N GLY A 277 -10.03 -4.50 15.74
CA GLY A 277 -9.36 -5.78 15.50
C GLY A 277 -8.28 -5.76 14.41
N LYS A 278 -7.81 -4.57 14.01
CA LYS A 278 -6.77 -4.39 12.98
C LYS A 278 -5.48 -3.83 13.60
N LEU A 279 -4.46 -3.66 12.76
CA LEU A 279 -3.21 -3.02 13.12
C LEU A 279 -3.42 -1.64 13.74
N ASP A 280 -2.44 -1.16 14.50
CA ASP A 280 -2.41 0.25 14.86
C ASP A 280 -2.39 1.11 13.58
N GLY A 281 -3.17 2.20 13.58
CA GLY A 281 -3.35 3.04 12.40
C GLY A 281 -2.04 3.67 11.88
N GLY A 282 -1.02 3.81 12.73
CA GLY A 282 0.30 4.29 12.32
C GLY A 282 1.14 3.27 11.54
N HIS A 283 0.71 2.01 11.51
CA HIS A 283 1.40 0.89 10.86
C HIS A 283 0.55 0.21 9.76
N ALA A 284 -0.65 0.74 9.49
CA ALA A 284 -1.60 0.14 8.57
C ALA A 284 -1.66 0.90 7.24
N ARG A 285 -1.34 0.23 6.12
CA ARG A 285 -1.70 0.72 4.79
C ARG A 285 -3.08 0.19 4.41
N THR A 286 -4.00 1.09 4.10
CA THR A 286 -5.40 0.77 3.80
C THR A 286 -5.67 0.88 2.30
N PHE A 287 -6.53 0.02 1.78
CA PHE A 287 -6.97 0.04 0.38
C PHE A 287 -8.39 -0.50 0.30
N VAL A 288 -9.14 -0.06 -0.71
CA VAL A 288 -10.44 -0.67 -1.05
C VAL A 288 -10.21 -2.03 -1.71
N ASP A 289 -9.23 -2.08 -2.59
CA ASP A 289 -8.84 -3.21 -3.41
C ASP A 289 -7.36 -3.10 -3.82
N ASN A 290 -6.77 -4.23 -4.19
CA ASN A 290 -5.49 -4.29 -4.89
C ASN A 290 -5.62 -5.24 -6.11
N TRP A 291 -4.52 -5.44 -6.83
CA TRP A 291 -4.55 -6.26 -8.04
C TRP A 291 -4.93 -7.73 -7.77
N ASP A 292 -4.60 -8.29 -6.61
CA ASP A 292 -5.00 -9.66 -6.24
C ASP A 292 -6.45 -9.75 -5.80
N THR A 293 -6.86 -8.91 -4.86
CA THR A 293 -8.18 -8.99 -4.22
C THR A 293 -9.31 -8.59 -5.17
N GLU A 294 -9.02 -7.71 -6.14
CA GLU A 294 -9.99 -7.39 -7.19
C GLU A 294 -10.25 -8.58 -8.12
N ARG A 295 -9.27 -9.48 -8.27
CA ARG A 295 -9.32 -10.63 -9.17
C ARG A 295 -9.83 -11.90 -8.51
N ASN A 296 -9.69 -12.02 -7.19
CA ASN A 296 -10.14 -13.19 -6.43
C ASN A 296 -11.50 -13.01 -5.73
N GLY A 297 -12.08 -11.81 -5.80
CA GLY A 297 -13.40 -11.52 -5.23
C GLY A 297 -13.39 -11.29 -3.72
N SER A 298 -12.24 -11.02 -3.10
CA SER A 298 -12.18 -10.71 -1.65
C SER A 298 -12.61 -9.29 -1.32
N THR A 299 -12.45 -8.34 -2.25
CA THR A 299 -12.78 -6.92 -2.06
C THR A 299 -13.85 -6.43 -3.04
N LEU A 300 -14.26 -5.16 -2.90
CA LEU A 300 -14.92 -4.42 -3.97
C LEU A 300 -13.92 -4.18 -5.10
N THR A 301 -14.40 -3.76 -6.27
CA THR A 301 -13.59 -3.47 -7.47
C THR A 301 -14.24 -2.37 -8.29
N TYR A 302 -13.53 -1.86 -9.30
CA TYR A 302 -14.13 -0.92 -10.26
C TYR A 302 -15.43 -1.44 -10.92
N LYS A 303 -15.67 -2.76 -10.95
CA LYS A 303 -16.88 -3.39 -11.50
C LYS A 303 -18.11 -3.18 -10.60
N ASP A 304 -17.93 -2.83 -9.33
CA ASP A 304 -19.00 -2.52 -8.37
C ASP A 304 -19.51 -1.07 -8.49
N GLY A 305 -19.00 -0.31 -9.47
CA GLY A 305 -19.49 1.01 -9.84
C GLY A 305 -19.47 2.00 -8.67
N ALA A 306 -20.63 2.54 -8.32
CA ALA A 306 -20.73 3.55 -7.27
C ALA A 306 -20.29 3.05 -5.89
N ALA A 307 -20.53 1.78 -5.54
CA ALA A 307 -20.12 1.24 -4.24
C ALA A 307 -18.59 1.31 -4.06
N HIS A 308 -17.83 1.00 -5.11
CA HIS A 308 -16.36 1.09 -5.09
C HIS A 308 -15.85 2.52 -4.98
N LEU A 309 -16.49 3.46 -5.69
CA LEU A 309 -16.16 4.87 -5.56
C LEU A 309 -16.45 5.40 -4.14
N LEU A 310 -17.62 5.09 -3.59
CA LEU A 310 -18.01 5.51 -2.24
C LEU A 310 -17.10 4.89 -1.16
N ALA A 311 -16.66 3.64 -1.34
CA ALA A 311 -15.68 3.02 -0.46
C ALA A 311 -14.33 3.76 -0.48
N ASN A 312 -13.88 4.25 -1.65
CA ASN A 312 -12.67 5.07 -1.76
C ASN A 312 -12.86 6.45 -1.11
N VAL A 313 -14.03 7.08 -1.27
CA VAL A 313 -14.37 8.33 -0.56
C VAL A 313 -14.30 8.12 0.95
N PHE A 314 -14.89 7.04 1.47
CA PHE A 314 -14.80 6.70 2.90
C PHE A 314 -13.35 6.49 3.34
N MET A 315 -12.56 5.71 2.60
CA MET A 315 -11.16 5.45 2.92
C MET A 315 -10.32 6.72 3.00
N LEU A 316 -10.49 7.65 2.06
CA LEU A 316 -9.77 8.92 2.04
C LEU A 316 -10.26 9.89 3.14
N ALA A 317 -11.52 9.75 3.60
CA ALA A 317 -12.08 10.55 4.67
C ALA A 317 -11.74 10.01 6.08
N SER A 318 -11.70 8.69 6.24
CA SER A 318 -11.46 7.99 7.51
C SER A 318 -10.06 8.29 8.06
N PRO A 319 -9.87 8.58 9.37
CA PRO A 319 -8.56 8.85 9.95
C PRO A 319 -7.63 7.63 10.00
N TYR A 320 -8.14 6.41 9.79
CA TYR A 320 -7.39 5.17 9.98
C TYR A 320 -6.45 4.82 8.82
N GLY A 321 -5.18 4.59 9.15
CA GLY A 321 -4.16 4.11 8.21
C GLY A 321 -3.64 5.14 7.21
N SER A 322 -2.74 4.69 6.34
CA SER A 322 -2.29 5.40 5.14
C SER A 322 -3.02 4.88 3.90
N PRO A 323 -3.91 5.67 3.27
CA PRO A 323 -4.67 5.21 2.10
C PRO A 323 -3.81 4.93 0.87
N ASN A 324 -4.10 3.83 0.19
CA ASN A 324 -3.58 3.47 -1.12
C ASN A 324 -4.72 3.30 -2.12
N VAL A 325 -4.73 4.16 -3.15
CA VAL A 325 -5.69 4.11 -4.25
C VAL A 325 -5.14 3.19 -5.35
N HIS A 326 -5.77 2.04 -5.52
CA HIS A 326 -5.42 1.13 -6.61
C HIS A 326 -5.94 1.65 -7.96
N SER A 327 -5.08 1.66 -8.96
CA SER A 327 -5.46 2.00 -10.33
C SER A 327 -4.77 1.10 -11.35
N GLY A 328 -5.48 0.04 -11.72
CA GLY A 328 -5.08 -0.88 -12.79
C GLY A 328 -5.84 -0.63 -14.09
N TYR A 329 -6.27 -1.73 -14.72
CA TYR A 329 -6.92 -1.77 -16.03
C TYR A 329 -8.14 -2.68 -16.00
N ALA A 330 -9.04 -2.51 -16.96
CA ALA A 330 -10.22 -3.34 -17.10
C ALA A 330 -9.87 -4.73 -17.66
N TRP A 331 -10.48 -5.77 -17.10
CA TRP A 331 -10.23 -7.16 -17.49
C TRP A 331 -11.50 -8.01 -17.39
N THR A 332 -11.59 -9.03 -18.25
CA THR A 332 -12.63 -10.06 -18.23
C THR A 332 -12.09 -11.40 -17.72
N ASP A 333 -10.84 -11.72 -18.04
CA ASP A 333 -10.08 -12.83 -17.49
C ASP A 333 -9.23 -12.33 -16.31
N LYS A 334 -9.28 -13.04 -15.18
CA LYS A 334 -8.51 -12.71 -13.98
C LYS A 334 -6.99 -12.74 -14.23
N ASP A 335 -6.51 -13.52 -15.20
CA ASP A 335 -5.09 -13.65 -15.49
C ASP A 335 -4.62 -12.71 -16.61
N ALA A 336 -5.53 -11.90 -17.17
CA ALA A 336 -5.22 -10.99 -18.26
C ALA A 336 -4.12 -9.98 -17.88
N GLY A 337 -3.14 -9.83 -18.76
CA GLY A 337 -2.14 -8.76 -18.68
C GLY A 337 -2.71 -7.37 -18.97
N PRO A 338 -1.87 -6.33 -18.80
CA PRO A 338 -2.26 -4.96 -19.07
C PRO A 338 -2.59 -4.73 -20.56
N PRO A 339 -3.42 -3.72 -20.87
CA PRO A 339 -3.68 -3.32 -22.24
C PRO A 339 -2.42 -2.72 -22.89
N THR A 340 -2.38 -2.75 -24.23
CA THR A 340 -1.38 -2.00 -24.99
C THR A 340 -1.89 -0.59 -25.25
N GLY A 341 -1.03 0.43 -25.09
CA GLY A 341 -1.38 1.83 -25.34
C GLY A 341 -2.10 2.53 -24.18
N THR A 342 -3.03 3.44 -24.52
CA THR A 342 -3.70 4.36 -23.58
C THR A 342 -5.12 3.97 -23.20
N ASP A 343 -5.71 3.00 -23.90
CA ASP A 343 -7.09 2.57 -23.67
C ASP A 343 -7.14 1.36 -22.73
N GLY A 344 -8.28 1.16 -22.04
CA GLY A 344 -8.48 0.03 -21.13
C GLY A 344 -7.97 0.24 -19.70
N TRP A 345 -7.29 1.35 -19.41
CA TRP A 345 -6.93 1.73 -18.04
C TRP A 345 -8.14 2.24 -17.26
N THR A 346 -8.26 1.88 -15.98
CA THR A 346 -9.37 2.33 -15.11
C THR A 346 -9.29 3.83 -14.78
N GLY A 347 -8.07 4.36 -14.64
CA GLY A 347 -7.83 5.78 -14.35
C GLY A 347 -8.39 6.26 -13.01
N LEU A 348 -8.66 5.36 -12.05
CA LEU A 348 -9.28 5.69 -10.77
C LEU A 348 -8.55 6.81 -10.03
N HIS A 349 -7.21 6.76 -9.98
CA HIS A 349 -6.37 7.76 -9.32
C HIS A 349 -6.61 9.21 -9.82
N ALA A 350 -7.04 9.36 -11.07
CA ALA A 350 -7.27 10.64 -11.74
C ALA A 350 -8.75 11.04 -11.80
N ARG A 351 -9.66 10.20 -11.30
CA ARG A 351 -11.08 10.55 -11.15
C ARG A 351 -11.20 11.77 -10.26
N ARG A 352 -12.05 12.72 -10.65
CA ARG A 352 -12.21 14.00 -9.95
C ARG A 352 -12.61 13.80 -8.48
N GLU A 353 -13.50 12.87 -8.22
CA GLU A 353 -13.96 12.52 -6.88
C GLU A 353 -12.79 12.02 -6.00
N ILE A 354 -11.88 11.26 -6.59
CA ILE A 354 -10.70 10.72 -5.92
C ILE A 354 -9.68 11.83 -5.65
N THR A 355 -9.33 12.64 -6.67
CA THR A 355 -8.36 13.73 -6.50
C THR A 355 -8.85 14.79 -5.51
N ALA A 356 -10.15 15.08 -5.51
CA ALA A 356 -10.79 15.95 -4.52
C ALA A 356 -10.65 15.37 -3.10
N MET A 357 -10.84 14.06 -2.93
CA MET A 357 -10.71 13.40 -1.63
C MET A 357 -9.26 13.22 -1.17
N VAL A 358 -8.29 13.18 -2.09
CA VAL A 358 -6.85 13.30 -1.75
C VAL A 358 -6.57 14.68 -1.16
N GLY A 359 -7.09 15.75 -1.80
CA GLY A 359 -7.04 17.10 -1.27
C GLY A 359 -7.74 17.23 0.10
N PHE A 360 -8.90 16.60 0.26
CA PHE A 360 -9.60 16.50 1.55
C PHE A 360 -8.72 15.84 2.60
N ARG A 361 -8.15 14.65 2.34
CA ARG A 361 -7.27 13.92 3.26
C ARG A 361 -6.11 14.78 3.74
N ASN A 362 -5.46 15.48 2.81
CA ASN A 362 -4.35 16.39 3.12
C ASN A 362 -4.78 17.57 4.01
N ALA A 363 -5.97 18.14 3.77
CA ALA A 363 -6.47 19.29 4.52
C ALA A 363 -6.91 18.94 5.95
N VAL A 364 -7.52 17.76 6.14
CA VAL A 364 -8.01 17.32 7.45
C VAL A 364 -6.92 16.67 8.30
N GLY A 365 -5.84 16.16 7.69
CA GLY A 365 -4.69 15.61 8.38
C GLY A 365 -5.06 14.56 9.43
N SER A 366 -4.61 14.76 10.67
CA SER A 366 -4.86 13.89 11.82
C SER A 366 -6.10 14.27 12.64
N ALA A 367 -6.96 15.18 12.17
CA ALA A 367 -8.17 15.58 12.92
C ALA A 367 -9.00 14.34 13.28
N PRO A 368 -9.50 14.18 14.51
CA PRO A 368 -10.27 13.00 14.87
C PRO A 368 -11.58 12.92 14.07
N LEU A 369 -12.12 11.72 13.94
CA LEU A 369 -13.48 11.52 13.45
C LEU A 369 -14.46 11.89 14.58
N THR A 370 -15.40 12.79 14.29
CA THR A 370 -16.46 13.22 15.23
C THR A 370 -17.82 13.21 14.55
N ASP A 371 -18.88 13.47 15.31
CA ASP A 371 -20.24 13.71 14.78
C ASP A 371 -20.76 12.60 13.86
N TRP A 372 -20.43 11.34 14.20
CA TRP A 372 -20.91 10.18 13.46
C TRP A 372 -22.44 10.11 13.47
N TRP A 373 -23.01 9.98 12.29
CA TRP A 373 -24.41 9.70 12.03
C TRP A 373 -24.55 8.54 11.05
N ASP A 374 -25.56 7.70 11.25
CA ASP A 374 -25.98 6.68 10.29
C ASP A 374 -27.50 6.48 10.35
N ASN A 375 -28.07 5.88 9.31
CA ASN A 375 -29.48 5.48 9.27
C ASN A 375 -29.70 3.99 9.63
N GLY A 376 -28.68 3.31 10.19
CA GLY A 376 -28.66 1.85 10.39
C GLY A 376 -28.52 1.02 9.10
N GLY A 377 -28.49 1.67 7.93
CA GLY A 377 -28.50 1.03 6.62
C GLY A 377 -27.43 1.62 5.69
N ASP A 378 -27.86 2.16 4.56
CA ASP A 378 -27.03 2.53 3.41
C ASP A 378 -26.44 3.95 3.44
N ALA A 379 -26.67 4.73 4.51
CA ALA A 379 -26.19 6.10 4.59
C ALA A 379 -25.48 6.40 5.92
N ILE A 380 -24.35 7.11 5.81
CA ILE A 380 -23.54 7.57 6.93
C ILE A 380 -23.09 9.00 6.71
N ALA A 381 -22.77 9.69 7.79
CA ALA A 381 -22.07 10.97 7.77
C ALA A 381 -21.16 11.09 8.98
N PHE A 382 -20.06 11.82 8.84
CA PHE A 382 -19.17 12.13 9.95
C PHE A 382 -18.32 13.35 9.64
N ALA A 383 -17.81 13.96 10.69
CA ALA A 383 -16.88 15.06 10.61
C ALA A 383 -15.43 14.61 10.84
N ARG A 384 -14.51 15.41 10.34
CA ARG A 384 -13.11 15.47 10.75
C ARG A 384 -12.95 16.79 11.50
N ASP A 385 -12.92 16.71 12.82
CA ASP A 385 -13.19 17.80 13.78
C ASP A 385 -12.70 19.18 13.32
N GLY A 386 -13.64 20.07 13.02
CA GLY A 386 -13.38 21.46 12.63
C GLY A 386 -12.67 21.65 11.28
N LYS A 387 -12.43 20.57 10.51
CA LYS A 387 -11.63 20.60 9.27
C LYS A 387 -12.39 20.10 8.05
N GLY A 388 -13.25 19.10 8.21
CA GLY A 388 -13.97 18.52 7.08
C GLY A 388 -15.23 17.78 7.51
N PHE A 389 -16.11 17.53 6.55
CA PHE A 389 -17.34 16.77 6.73
C PHE A 389 -17.62 15.92 5.49
N VAL A 390 -18.07 14.69 5.69
CA VAL A 390 -18.45 13.78 4.60
C VAL A 390 -19.79 13.13 4.92
N ALA A 391 -20.66 13.05 3.92
CA ALA A 391 -21.87 12.23 3.93
C ALA A 391 -21.89 11.30 2.71
N LEU A 392 -22.19 10.02 2.93
CA LEU A 392 -22.25 8.97 1.90
C LEU A 392 -23.64 8.35 1.89
N ASN A 393 -24.15 8.06 0.70
CA ASN A 393 -25.44 7.41 0.49
C ASN A 393 -25.29 6.33 -0.59
N ASN A 394 -25.23 5.08 -0.16
CA ASN A 394 -25.24 3.91 -1.04
C ASN A 394 -26.67 3.44 -1.38
N GLY A 395 -27.70 4.20 -1.00
CA GLY A 395 -29.09 3.94 -1.32
C GLY A 395 -29.49 4.36 -2.74
N ASP A 396 -30.70 3.94 -3.13
CA ASP A 396 -31.26 4.20 -4.47
C ASP A 396 -32.10 5.50 -4.53
N ALA A 397 -32.32 6.15 -3.38
CA ALA A 397 -33.00 7.44 -3.27
C ALA A 397 -32.07 8.51 -2.67
N ALA A 398 -32.28 9.77 -3.06
CA ALA A 398 -31.57 10.88 -2.45
C ALA A 398 -31.98 11.03 -0.97
N LEU A 399 -31.02 11.40 -0.12
CA LEU A 399 -31.21 11.65 1.29
C LEU A 399 -31.15 13.15 1.56
N GLU A 400 -32.24 13.74 2.05
CA GLU A 400 -32.25 15.12 2.55
C GLU A 400 -32.26 15.15 4.08
N ARG A 401 -31.26 15.81 4.67
CA ARG A 401 -31.15 15.88 6.13
C ARG A 401 -30.31 17.08 6.58
N THR A 402 -30.55 17.51 7.82
CA THR A 402 -29.66 18.43 8.54
C THR A 402 -28.64 17.62 9.36
N PHE A 403 -27.35 17.85 9.11
CA PHE A 403 -26.24 17.18 9.77
C PHE A 403 -25.49 18.14 10.69
N ALA A 404 -25.00 17.64 11.83
CA ALA A 404 -23.97 18.32 12.60
C ALA A 404 -22.63 18.12 11.88
N THR A 405 -21.93 19.19 11.56
CA THR A 405 -20.74 19.11 10.68
C THR A 405 -19.42 19.35 11.39
N SER A 406 -19.44 19.92 12.60
CA SER A 406 -18.29 20.52 13.31
C SER A 406 -17.58 21.67 12.55
N LEU A 407 -18.02 22.02 11.35
CA LEU A 407 -17.41 23.07 10.54
C LEU A 407 -17.82 24.46 11.07
N PRO A 408 -16.94 25.47 10.94
CA PRO A 408 -17.33 26.86 11.15
C PRO A 408 -18.46 27.28 10.21
N ALA A 409 -19.29 28.22 10.66
CA ALA A 409 -20.33 28.81 9.82
C ALA A 409 -19.74 29.40 8.53
N GLY A 410 -20.42 29.18 7.40
CA GLY A 410 -19.94 29.63 6.11
C GLY A 410 -20.52 28.85 4.94
N THR A 411 -20.09 29.22 3.74
CA THR A 411 -20.44 28.54 2.49
C THR A 411 -19.26 27.72 2.00
N TYR A 412 -19.51 26.46 1.70
CA TYR A 412 -18.50 25.47 1.29
C TYR A 412 -18.87 24.91 -0.08
N CYS A 413 -17.88 24.62 -0.94
CA CYS A 413 -18.12 23.84 -2.15
C CYS A 413 -18.33 22.36 -1.79
N ASP A 414 -19.22 21.67 -2.53
CA ASP A 414 -19.19 20.21 -2.58
C ASP A 414 -18.02 19.76 -3.47
N LEU A 415 -16.95 19.29 -2.81
CA LEU A 415 -15.71 18.86 -3.45
C LEU A 415 -15.92 17.68 -4.41
N LEU A 416 -17.01 16.94 -4.29
CA LEU A 416 -17.34 15.83 -5.18
C LEU A 416 -18.12 16.27 -6.42
N ARG A 417 -18.49 17.56 -6.53
CA ARG A 417 -19.25 18.10 -7.68
C ARG A 417 -18.56 19.25 -8.40
N ALA A 418 -17.88 20.14 -7.68
CA ALA A 418 -17.11 21.23 -8.27
C ALA A 418 -15.72 21.43 -7.64
N ALA A 419 -14.87 22.23 -8.27
CA ALA A 419 -13.55 22.56 -7.72
C ALA A 419 -13.69 23.61 -6.60
N PRO A 420 -12.81 23.64 -5.59
CA PRO A 420 -12.85 24.62 -4.50
C PRO A 420 -12.88 26.10 -4.93
N ASP A 421 -12.21 26.41 -6.03
CA ASP A 421 -12.08 27.76 -6.59
C ASP A 421 -13.20 28.11 -7.59
N ALA A 422 -14.05 27.13 -7.91
CA ALA A 422 -15.18 27.27 -8.82
C ALA A 422 -16.30 26.30 -8.41
N CYS A 423 -17.09 26.66 -7.37
CA CYS A 423 -18.12 25.75 -6.86
C CYS A 423 -19.28 25.45 -7.84
N ASP A 424 -19.43 26.19 -8.94
CA ASP A 424 -20.49 26.02 -9.95
C ASP A 424 -21.92 25.88 -9.39
N GLY A 425 -22.22 26.59 -8.29
CA GLY A 425 -23.51 26.51 -7.59
C GLY A 425 -23.69 25.26 -6.71
N HIS A 426 -22.75 24.32 -6.73
CA HIS A 426 -22.68 23.16 -5.85
C HIS A 426 -22.10 23.57 -4.48
N THR A 427 -22.92 24.29 -3.71
CA THR A 427 -22.53 24.83 -2.40
C THR A 427 -23.41 24.28 -1.27
N ALA A 428 -22.83 24.23 -0.08
CA ALA A 428 -23.51 23.95 1.17
C ALA A 428 -23.29 25.10 2.15
N THR A 429 -24.34 25.50 2.88
CA THR A 429 -24.23 26.51 3.95
C THR A 429 -24.26 25.82 5.30
N VAL A 430 -23.21 26.06 6.09
CA VAL A 430 -23.14 25.69 7.51
C VAL A 430 -23.60 26.90 8.33
N GLY A 431 -24.61 26.70 9.17
CA GLY A 431 -25.14 27.75 10.05
C GLY A 431 -24.25 28.05 11.25
N ASP A 432 -24.59 29.09 12.01
CA ASP A 432 -23.90 29.48 13.25
C ASP A 432 -23.96 28.39 14.33
N ASP A 433 -24.92 27.46 14.23
CA ASP A 433 -25.06 26.29 15.09
C ASP A 433 -24.20 25.09 14.65
N GLY A 434 -23.39 25.24 13.60
CA GLY A 434 -22.51 24.19 13.06
C GLY A 434 -23.23 23.12 12.25
N THR A 435 -24.51 23.33 11.91
CA THR A 435 -25.30 22.37 11.13
C THR A 435 -25.44 22.78 9.66
N ALA A 436 -25.61 21.80 8.78
CA ALA A 436 -25.89 22.03 7.36
C ALA A 436 -27.02 21.12 6.87
N ARG A 437 -28.00 21.69 6.16
CA ARG A 437 -29.01 20.92 5.42
C ARG A 437 -28.45 20.53 4.06
N LEU A 438 -28.33 19.24 3.82
CA LEU A 438 -27.72 18.67 2.62
C LEU A 438 -28.66 17.69 1.92
N THR A 439 -28.54 17.63 0.60
CA THR A 439 -29.11 16.57 -0.23
C THR A 439 -27.97 15.67 -0.70
N VAL A 440 -27.88 14.46 -0.16
CA VAL A 440 -26.89 13.46 -0.57
C VAL A 440 -27.51 12.59 -1.67
N PRO A 441 -27.00 12.63 -2.92
CA PRO A 441 -27.58 11.89 -4.04
C PRO A 441 -27.65 10.38 -3.77
N ALA A 442 -28.59 9.69 -4.43
CA ALA A 442 -28.56 8.23 -4.52
C ALA A 442 -27.22 7.78 -5.11
N LYS A 443 -26.63 6.72 -4.55
CA LYS A 443 -25.31 6.19 -4.95
C LYS A 443 -24.23 7.29 -5.03
N GLY A 444 -24.25 8.22 -4.07
CA GLY A 444 -23.44 9.42 -4.10
C GLY A 444 -22.95 9.85 -2.73
N ALA A 445 -22.15 10.91 -2.70
CA ALA A 445 -21.61 11.50 -1.49
C ALA A 445 -21.50 13.01 -1.62
N VAL A 446 -21.34 13.69 -0.49
CA VAL A 446 -21.01 15.10 -0.36
C VAL A 446 -19.77 15.20 0.53
N ALA A 447 -18.80 16.02 0.16
CA ALA A 447 -17.62 16.30 0.97
C ALA A 447 -17.33 17.80 1.04
N LEU A 448 -17.16 18.31 2.25
CA LEU A 448 -16.93 19.73 2.55
C LEU A 448 -15.65 19.87 3.38
N ARG A 449 -14.82 20.90 3.17
CA ARG A 449 -13.64 21.16 4.01
C ARG A 449 -13.35 22.64 4.19
N VAL A 450 -12.67 23.00 5.28
CA VAL A 450 -12.17 24.36 5.48
C VAL A 450 -11.15 24.72 4.40
N GLY A 451 -11.26 25.96 3.89
CA GLY A 451 -10.40 26.47 2.81
C GLY A 451 -10.65 25.76 1.47
N GLY A 452 -11.88 25.30 1.26
CA GLY A 452 -12.29 24.53 0.10
C GLY A 452 -13.66 24.91 -0.41
#